data_AF-J7GT59-F1
#
_entry.id   AF-J7GT59-F1
#
_cell.length_a   1.000
_cell.length_b   1.000
_cell.length_c   1.000
_cell.angle_alpha   90.00
_cell.angle_beta   90.00
_cell.angle_gamma   90.00
#
_symmetry.space_group_name_H-M   'P 1'
#
loop_
_entity.id
_entity.type
_entity.pdbx_description
1 polymer ?
#
loop_
_entity_poly.entity_id
_entity_poly.type
_entity_poly.pdbx_seq_one_letter_code
_entity_poly.pdbx_strand_id
1 'polypeptide(L)'
;ISWYLGQKIHRAFGEPQAAFSRLNNKAQESISGIKVIKALGQDDADVADFDSQVDQTIQINRRVNRLDSMFDPAITLIISISYVATIVLGGLFVTHNVITIGNLVSFISYL
;
A
#
# COMPACT_ATOMS: atom_id res chain seq x y z
N ILE A 1 3.69 -12.83 10.47
CA ILE A 1 2.93 -11.68 9.90
C ILE A 1 3.57 -11.22 8.58
N SER A 2 4.84 -10.81 8.58
CA SER A 2 5.54 -10.31 7.37
C SER A 2 5.59 -11.29 6.19
N TRP A 3 5.80 -12.59 6.42
CA TRP A 3 5.80 -13.60 5.33
C TRP A 3 4.42 -13.81 4.71
N TYR A 4 3.37 -13.92 5.53
CA TYR A 4 1.99 -14.08 5.08
C TYR A 4 1.47 -12.85 4.33
N LEU A 5 1.80 -11.65 4.84
CA LEU A 5 1.44 -10.39 4.22
C LEU A 5 2.21 -10.14 2.92
N GLY A 6 3.51 -10.47 2.88
CA GLY A 6 4.34 -10.33 1.68
C GLY A 6 3.84 -11.17 0.50
N GLN A 7 3.43 -12.42 0.73
CA GLN A 7 2.83 -13.24 -0.35
C GLN A 7 1.48 -12.70 -0.83
N LYS A 8 0.68 -12.15 0.09
CA LYS A 8 -0.64 -11.60 -0.24
C LYS A 8 -0.53 -10.29 -1.03
N ILE A 9 0.43 -9.44 -0.67
CA ILE A 9 0.79 -8.23 -1.41
C ILE A 9 1.30 -8.59 -2.81
N HIS A 10 2.23 -9.53 -2.92
CA HIS A 10 2.79 -9.93 -4.21
C HIS A 10 1.73 -10.45 -5.18
N ARG A 11 0.76 -11.24 -4.68
CA ARG A 11 -0.41 -11.67 -5.46
C ARG A 11 -1.36 -10.51 -5.79
N ALA A 12 -1.56 -9.57 -4.86
CA ALA A 12 -2.41 -8.40 -5.06
C ALA A 12 -1.86 -7.41 -6.11
N PHE A 13 -0.55 -7.39 -6.35
CA PHE A 13 0.07 -6.51 -7.35
C PHE A 13 -0.12 -6.95 -8.81
N GLY A 14 -0.52 -8.20 -9.06
CA GLY A 14 -0.73 -8.70 -10.43
C GLY A 14 -1.87 -7.98 -11.17
N GLU A 15 -2.98 -7.69 -10.48
CA GLU A 15 -4.13 -7.01 -11.09
C GLU A 15 -3.85 -5.53 -11.44
N PRO A 16 -3.30 -4.69 -10.55
CA PRO A 16 -2.87 -3.33 -10.88
C PRO A 16 -1.84 -3.30 -12.01
N GLN A 17 -0.88 -4.23 -12.01
CA GLN A 17 0.14 -4.29 -13.04
C GLN A 17 -0.47 -4.62 -14.41
N ALA A 18 -1.38 -5.59 -14.47
CA ALA A 18 -2.11 -5.91 -15.71
C ALA A 18 -3.00 -4.74 -16.18
N ALA A 19 -3.64 -4.02 -15.25
CA ALA A 19 -4.42 -2.82 -15.57
C ALA A 19 -3.54 -1.71 -16.18
N PHE A 20 -2.38 -1.46 -15.58
CA PHE A 20 -1.41 -0.49 -16.10
C PHE A 20 -0.90 -0.88 -17.49
N SER A 21 -0.62 -2.17 -17.74
CA SER A 21 -0.26 -2.65 -19.08
C SER A 21 -1.35 -2.40 -20.12
N ARG A 22 -2.64 -2.62 -19.77
CA ARG A 22 -3.76 -2.33 -20.67
C ARG A 22 -3.85 -0.83 -20.99
N LEU A 23 -3.74 0.02 -19.98
CA LEU A 23 -3.74 1.48 -20.17
C LEU A 23 -2.59 1.93 -21.08
N ASN A 24 -1.39 1.38 -20.89
CA ASN A 24 -0.24 1.69 -21.73
C ASN A 24 -0.42 1.20 -23.18
N ASN A 25 -0.98 0.01 -23.37
CA ASN A 25 -1.30 -0.50 -24.70
C ASN A 25 -2.31 0.41 -25.41
N LYS A 26 -3.36 0.87 -24.72
CA LYS A 26 -4.33 1.82 -25.28
C LYS A 26 -3.66 3.13 -25.68
N ALA A 27 -2.78 3.68 -24.84
CA ALA A 27 -2.01 4.88 -25.18
C ALA A 27 -1.16 4.67 -26.44
N GLN A 28 -0.48 3.53 -26.54
CA GLN A 28 0.36 3.20 -27.70
C GLN A 28 -0.48 3.04 -28.98
N GLU A 29 -1.67 2.43 -28.88
CA GLU A 29 -2.62 2.31 -29.99
C GLU A 29 -3.09 3.68 -30.48
N SER A 30 -3.53 4.56 -29.58
CA SER A 30 -3.97 5.92 -29.90
C SER A 30 -2.86 6.73 -30.58
N ILE A 31 -1.63 6.67 -30.05
CA ILE A 31 -0.48 7.38 -30.61
C ILE A 31 -0.12 6.84 -31.99
N SER A 32 -0.07 5.51 -32.16
CA SER A 32 0.28 4.89 -33.43
C SER A 32 -0.80 5.10 -34.49
N GLY A 33 -2.07 5.15 -34.07
CA GLY A 33 -3.26 5.32 -34.90
C GLY A 33 -3.70 6.76 -35.11
N ILE A 34 -2.98 7.76 -34.58
CA ILE A 34 -3.46 9.16 -34.50
C ILE A 34 -3.90 9.75 -35.84
N LYS A 35 -3.24 9.39 -36.94
CA LYS A 35 -3.62 9.86 -38.29
C LYS A 35 -4.97 9.29 -38.74
N VAL A 36 -5.25 8.04 -38.39
CA VAL A 36 -6.51 7.35 -38.71
C VAL A 36 -7.65 7.90 -37.86
N ILE A 37 -7.41 8.07 -36.55
CA ILE A 37 -8.38 8.64 -35.61
C ILE A 37 -8.83 10.03 -36.10
N LYS A 38 -7.87 10.89 -36.45
CA LYS A 38 -8.15 12.22 -37.01
C LYS A 38 -8.84 12.19 -38.37
N ALA A 39 -8.43 11.28 -39.26
CA ALA A 39 -9.04 11.15 -40.58
C ALA A 39 -10.51 10.69 -40.49
N LEU A 40 -10.87 9.91 -39.47
CA LEU A 40 -12.22 9.43 -39.21
C LEU A 40 -13.02 10.36 -38.28
N GLY A 41 -12.41 11.42 -37.74
CA GLY A 41 -13.06 12.33 -36.77
C GLY A 41 -13.45 11.65 -35.45
N GLN A 42 -12.69 10.64 -35.02
CA GLN A 42 -12.99 9.82 -33.83
C GLN A 42 -12.23 10.26 -32.57
N ASP A 43 -11.69 11.47 -32.53
CA ASP A 43 -10.87 11.96 -31.41
C ASP A 43 -11.62 11.85 -30.06
N ASP A 44 -12.87 12.32 -29.99
CA ASP A 44 -13.66 12.28 -28.75
C ASP A 44 -13.97 10.84 -28.29
N ALA A 45 -14.18 9.93 -29.25
CA ALA A 45 -14.46 8.52 -28.95
C ALA A 45 -13.22 7.80 -28.39
N ASP A 46 -12.04 8.11 -28.94
CA ASP A 46 -10.77 7.55 -28.46
C ASP A 46 -10.43 8.06 -27.06
N VAL A 47 -10.67 9.36 -26.79
CA VAL A 47 -10.50 9.96 -25.46
C VAL A 47 -11.46 9.32 -24.45
N ALA A 48 -12.75 9.15 -24.81
CA ALA A 48 -13.72 8.52 -23.91
C ALA A 48 -13.34 7.06 -23.58
N ASP A 49 -12.81 6.31 -24.55
CA ASP A 49 -12.31 4.95 -24.32
C ASP A 49 -11.06 4.95 -23.42
N PHE A 50 -10.13 5.88 -23.64
CA PHE A 50 -8.95 6.05 -22.77
C PHE A 50 -9.34 6.37 -21.33
N ASP A 51 -10.26 7.33 -21.12
CA ASP A 51 -10.76 7.71 -19.80
C ASP A 51 -11.42 6.53 -19.08
N SER A 52 -12.18 5.71 -19.80
CA SER A 52 -12.75 4.46 -19.26
C SER A 52 -11.65 3.49 -18.78
N GLN A 53 -10.55 3.34 -19.51
CA GLN A 53 -9.40 2.52 -19.08
C GLN A 53 -8.69 3.11 -17.85
N VAL A 54 -8.58 4.44 -17.77
CA VAL A 54 -8.04 5.13 -16.59
C VAL A 54 -8.91 4.86 -15.37
N ASP A 55 -10.23 5.03 -15.48
CA ASP A 55 -11.16 4.81 -14.38
C ASP A 55 -11.13 3.36 -13.88
N GLN A 56 -11.10 2.39 -14.79
CA GLN A 56 -10.95 0.98 -14.43
C GLN A 56 -9.63 0.74 -13.67
N THR A 57 -8.53 1.33 -14.15
CA THR A 57 -7.21 1.21 -13.51
C THR A 57 -7.22 1.83 -12.11
N ILE A 58 -7.87 2.98 -11.93
CA ILE A 58 -8.04 3.63 -10.63
C ILE A 58 -8.85 2.76 -9.67
N GLN A 59 -9.94 2.15 -10.12
CA GLN A 59 -10.76 1.26 -9.29
C GLN A 59 -9.97 0.04 -8.79
N ILE A 60 -9.18 -0.58 -9.67
CA ILE A 60 -8.32 -1.72 -9.31
C ILE A 60 -7.26 -1.28 -8.28
N ASN A 61 -6.59 -0.15 -8.53
CA ASN A 61 -5.59 0.39 -7.60
C ASN A 61 -6.19 0.75 -6.23
N ARG A 62 -7.40 1.34 -6.18
CA ARG A 62 -8.08 1.66 -4.92
C ARG A 62 -8.33 0.43 -4.07
N ARG A 63 -8.66 -0.72 -4.67
CA ARG A 63 -8.88 -1.98 -3.94
C ARG A 63 -7.60 -2.47 -3.26
N VAL A 64 -6.47 -2.39 -3.96
CA VAL A 64 -5.16 -2.78 -3.42
C VAL A 64 -4.68 -1.78 -2.37
N ASN A 65 -4.80 -0.48 -2.66
CA ASN A 65 -4.40 0.58 -1.74
C ASN A 65 -5.17 0.54 -0.41
N ARG A 66 -6.44 0.11 -0.42
CA ARG A 66 -7.22 -0.08 0.82
C ARG A 66 -6.66 -1.20 1.70
N LEU A 67 -6.11 -2.25 1.10
CA LEU A 67 -5.48 -3.34 1.85
C LEU A 67 -4.11 -2.91 2.37
N ASP A 68 -3.35 -2.18 1.55
CA ASP A 68 -2.02 -1.67 1.88
C ASP A 68 -2.07 -0.62 3.00
N SER A 69 -3.02 0.32 2.96
CA SER A 69 -3.13 1.39 3.95
C SER A 69 -3.50 0.91 5.37
N MET A 70 -3.93 -0.35 5.53
CA MET A 70 -4.17 -0.94 6.84
C MET A 70 -2.90 -1.47 7.51
N PHE A 71 -1.79 -1.57 6.78
CA PHE A 71 -0.53 -2.06 7.33
C PHE A 71 0.07 -1.10 8.36
N ASP A 72 0.14 0.19 8.03
CA ASP A 72 0.72 1.19 8.93
C ASP A 72 -0.04 1.23 10.26
N PRO A 73 -1.38 1.37 10.30
CA PRO A 73 -2.13 1.29 11.55
C PRO A 73 -1.93 -0.01 12.33
N ALA A 74 -1.83 -1.15 11.64
CA ALA A 74 -1.62 -2.44 12.30
C ALA A 74 -0.22 -2.53 12.95
N ILE A 75 0.82 -2.08 12.26
CA ILE A 75 2.19 -2.02 12.80
C ILE A 75 2.25 -1.02 13.95
N THR A 76 1.67 0.18 13.80
CA THR A 76 1.61 1.18 14.87
C THR A 76 0.90 0.63 16.10
N LEU A 77 -0.19 -0.12 15.94
CA LEU A 77 -0.91 -0.73 17.06
C LEU A 77 -0.04 -1.76 17.79
N ILE A 78 0.67 -2.62 17.06
CA ILE A 78 1.58 -3.62 17.64
C ILE A 78 2.69 -2.92 18.42
N ILE A 79 3.33 -1.90 17.85
CA ILE A 79 4.38 -1.12 18.51
C ILE A 79 3.84 -0.43 19.76
N SER A 80 2.65 0.18 19.68
CA SER A 80 2.01 0.85 20.81
C SER A 80 1.72 -0.13 21.96
N ILE A 81 1.22 -1.33 21.64
CA ILE A 81 0.99 -2.38 22.63
C ILE A 81 2.31 -2.82 23.26
N SER A 82 3.38 -2.97 22.48
CA SER A 82 4.72 -3.29 23.00
C SER A 82 5.20 -2.23 23.99
N TYR A 83 5.09 -0.94 23.67
CA TYR A 83 5.44 0.13 24.61
C TYR A 83 4.62 0.06 25.91
N VAL A 84 3.29 -0.12 25.80
CA VAL A 84 2.42 -0.23 26.98
C VAL A 84 2.82 -1.43 27.84
N ALA A 85 3.02 -2.60 27.23
CA ALA A 85 3.44 -3.81 27.92
C ALA A 85 4.80 -3.63 28.61
N THR A 86 5.77 -3.02 27.92
CA THR A 86 7.09 -2.71 28.46
C THR A 86 7.01 -1.77 29.66
N ILE A 87 6.18 -0.71 29.59
CA ILE A 87 6.03 0.24 30.70
C ILE A 87 5.37 -0.45 31.90
N VAL A 88 4.32 -1.23 31.69
CA VAL A 88 3.59 -1.91 32.77
C VAL A 88 4.46 -2.96 33.45
N LEU A 89 5.03 -3.89 32.68
CA LEU A 89 5.85 -4.99 33.23
C LEU A 89 7.20 -4.49 33.74
N GLY A 90 7.84 -3.60 32.99
CA GLY A 90 9.10 -2.98 33.39
C GLY A 90 8.96 -2.13 34.64
N GLY A 91 7.86 -1.38 34.77
CA GLY A 91 7.54 -0.62 35.97
C GLY A 91 7.43 -1.51 37.21
N LEU A 92 6.72 -2.65 37.10
CA LEU A 92 6.65 -3.64 38.19
C LEU A 92 8.05 -4.16 38.57
N PHE A 93 8.90 -4.47 37.60
CA PHE A 93 10.27 -4.94 37.87
C PHE A 93 11.15 -3.88 38.54
N VAL A 94 10.96 -2.60 38.22
CA VAL A 94 11.63 -1.49 38.92
C VAL A 94 11.16 -1.43 40.37
N THR A 95 9.86 -1.56 40.64
CA THR A 95 9.34 -1.53 42.03
C THR A 95 9.82 -2.71 42.88
N HIS A 96 10.10 -3.86 42.27
CA HIS A 96 10.67 -5.03 42.92
C HIS A 96 12.21 -5.06 42.93
N ASN A 97 12.87 -3.97 42.53
CA ASN A 97 14.33 -3.86 42.42
C ASN A 97 15.01 -4.93 41.54
N VAL A 98 14.28 -5.52 40.58
CA VAL A 98 14.82 -6.50 39.63
C VAL A 98 15.66 -5.82 38.55
N ILE A 99 15.22 -4.65 38.09
CA ILE A 99 15.95 -3.81 37.14
C ILE A 99 15.97 -2.36 37.64
N THR A 100 16.96 -1.58 37.19
CA THR A 100 16.99 -0.13 37.46
C THR A 100 16.05 0.61 36.52
N ILE A 101 15.65 1.82 36.90
CA ILE A 101 14.87 2.70 36.01
C ILE A 101 15.65 3.06 34.73
N GLY A 102 16.98 3.15 34.81
CA GLY A 102 17.85 3.38 33.64
C GLY A 102 17.80 2.22 32.65
N ASN A 103 17.74 0.97 33.13
CA ASN A 103 17.59 -0.21 32.26
C ASN A 103 16.25 -0.17 31.52
N LEU A 104 15.17 0.23 32.20
CA LEU A 104 13.84 0.37 31.58
C LEU A 104 13.81 1.46 30.50
N VAL A 105 14.34 2.65 30.81
CA VAL A 105 14.42 3.77 29.83
C VAL A 105 15.30 3.39 28.64
N SER A 106 16.40 2.68 28.88
CA SER A 106 17.27 2.19 27.80
C SER A 106 16.52 1.19 26.91
N PHE A 107 15.80 0.25 27.50
CA PHE A 107 15.02 -0.74 26.74
C PHE A 107 13.92 -0.09 25.89
N ILE A 108 13.21 0.90 26.43
CA ILE A 108 12.21 1.69 25.67
C ILE A 108 12.86 2.44 24.51
N SER A 109 14.06 3.00 24.69
CA SER A 109 14.77 3.74 23.63
C SER A 109 15.27 2.86 22.47
N TYR A 110 15.44 1.55 22.70
CA TYR A 110 15.85 0.59 21.66
C TYR A 110 14.67 -0.09 20.94
N LEU A 111 13.44 0.18 21.40
CA LEU A 111 12.19 -0.39 20.88
C LEU A 111 11.68 0.44 19.70
#